data_AF-A0A959GAD1-F1
#
_entry.id   AF-A0A959GAD1-F1
#
_cell.length_a   1.000
_cell.length_b   1.000
_cell.length_c   1.000
_cell.angle_alpha   90.00
_cell.angle_beta   90.00
_cell.angle_gamma   90.00
#
_symmetry.space_group_name_H-M   'P 1'
#
loop_
_entity.id
_entity.type
_entity.pdbx_description
1 polymer ?
#
loop_
_entity_poly.entity_id
_entity_poly.type
_entity_poly.pdbx_seq_one_letter_code
_entity_poly.pdbx_strand_id
1 'polypeptide(L)'
;MANQPLNKEGHLIRAIGLPTAVILFVSSIIGSGVYKKIAPMALGLESPKLVLLAWALAGVVTLLGVLSTTEVGAMITESGGPYAYFKRIYGGNFAFYYGWSSLAVIQSSSIASISYVFSQSVNELVELPRLGGAWEEWTVLGIFTPLANLGVKLVAVALIAILAAINFRGVRQGSWLSNVITVLVIGSIVAIILLGLSISDGSMA
;
A
#
# COMPACT_ATOMS: atom_id res chain seq x y z
N MET A 1 10.77 29.53 32.89
CA MET A 1 12.20 29.15 32.85
C MET A 1 12.42 28.01 33.83
N ALA A 2 12.53 26.79 33.33
CA ALA A 2 13.19 25.68 34.03
C ALA A 2 13.71 24.74 32.95
N ASN A 3 15.01 24.87 32.69
CA ASN A 3 15.77 24.11 31.72
C ASN A 3 15.67 22.61 32.04
N GLN A 4 14.88 21.86 31.27
CA GLN A 4 15.11 20.42 31.17
C GLN A 4 16.32 20.23 30.24
N PRO A 5 17.40 19.57 30.69
CA PRO A 5 18.51 19.25 29.82
C PRO A 5 18.01 18.32 28.72
N LEU A 6 18.26 18.68 27.45
CA LEU A 6 18.11 17.79 26.31
C LEU A 6 18.87 16.49 26.62
N ASN A 7 18.14 15.39 26.83
CA ASN A 7 18.71 14.09 27.10
C ASN A 7 19.67 13.73 25.95
N LYS A 8 20.95 13.54 26.28
CA LYS A 8 22.07 13.34 25.34
C LYS A 8 22.12 11.93 24.74
N GLU A 9 21.13 11.10 25.00
CA GLU A 9 20.94 9.81 24.35
C GLU A 9 19.66 9.90 23.52
N GLY A 10 19.81 9.89 22.19
CA GLY A 10 18.72 9.97 21.21
C GLY A 10 17.81 8.75 21.22
N HIS A 11 17.21 8.43 22.37
CA HIS A 11 16.25 7.37 22.52
C HIS A 11 14.88 7.84 22.04
N LEU A 12 14.36 7.15 21.02
CA LEU A 12 13.00 7.33 20.55
C LEU A 12 12.03 7.07 21.70
N ILE A 13 11.08 7.99 21.90
CA ILE A 13 10.01 7.82 22.89
C ILE A 13 9.21 6.58 22.50
N ARG A 14 9.07 5.61 23.42
CA ARG A 14 8.18 4.44 23.24
C ARG A 14 6.71 4.88 23.31
N ALA A 15 6.24 5.48 22.22
CA ALA A 15 4.90 6.05 22.12
C ALA A 15 3.84 5.06 21.60
N ILE A 16 4.24 3.90 21.07
CA ILE A 16 3.34 2.94 20.41
C ILE A 16 3.15 1.72 21.33
N GLY A 17 1.94 1.59 21.89
CA GLY A 17 1.50 0.39 22.62
C GLY A 17 0.91 -0.69 21.71
N LEU A 18 0.61 -1.86 22.26
CA LEU A 18 0.06 -3.00 21.50
C LEU A 18 -1.22 -2.67 20.70
N PRO A 19 -2.25 -2.01 21.27
CA PRO A 19 -3.46 -1.68 20.50
C PRO A 19 -3.16 -0.76 19.31
N THR A 20 -2.32 0.26 19.54
CA THR A 20 -1.88 1.18 18.49
C THR A 20 -1.08 0.44 17.41
N ALA A 21 -0.20 -0.48 17.80
CA ALA A 21 0.58 -1.29 16.86
C ALA A 21 -0.32 -2.18 15.99
N VAL A 22 -1.32 -2.84 16.59
CA VAL A 22 -2.29 -3.67 15.84
C VAL A 22 -3.09 -2.82 14.85
N ILE A 23 -3.62 -1.67 15.29
CA ILE A 23 -4.39 -0.78 14.41
C ILE A 23 -3.54 -0.29 13.24
N LEU A 24 -2.30 0.15 13.51
CA LEU A 24 -1.36 0.59 12.46
C LEU A 24 -1.01 -0.54 11.49
N PHE A 25 -0.89 -1.77 11.98
CA PHE A 25 -0.62 -2.91 11.13
C PHE A 25 -1.81 -3.25 10.24
N VAL A 26 -3.02 -3.35 10.81
CA VAL A 26 -4.26 -3.62 10.06
C VAL A 26 -4.50 -2.54 9.01
N SER A 27 -4.32 -1.27 9.38
CA SER A 27 -4.50 -0.15 8.44
C SER A 27 -3.47 -0.15 7.31
N SER A 28 -2.27 -0.67 7.54
CA SER A 28 -1.24 -0.78 6.50
C SER A 28 -1.53 -1.89 5.47
N ILE A 29 -2.30 -2.92 5.85
CA ILE A 29 -2.63 -4.07 4.98
C ILE A 29 -3.88 -3.79 4.15
N ILE A 30 -4.89 -3.15 4.74
CA ILE A 30 -6.15 -2.86 4.04
C ILE A 30 -5.90 -1.72 3.05
N GLY A 31 -5.92 -2.05 1.76
CA GLY A 31 -5.69 -1.08 0.68
C GLY A 31 -6.62 -1.26 -0.51
N SER A 32 -6.22 -0.67 -1.65
CA SER A 32 -6.99 -0.70 -2.91
C SER A 32 -7.27 -2.11 -3.44
N GLY A 33 -6.50 -3.13 -3.02
CA GLY A 33 -6.65 -4.51 -3.45
C GLY A 33 -8.03 -5.10 -3.20
N VAL A 34 -8.66 -4.79 -2.07
CA VAL A 34 -10.04 -5.24 -1.76
C VAL A 34 -11.05 -4.67 -2.75
N TYR A 35 -10.81 -3.49 -3.32
CA TYR A 35 -11.73 -2.85 -4.25
C TYR A 35 -11.46 -3.23 -5.72
N LYS A 36 -10.20 -3.21 -6.14
CA LYS A 36 -9.82 -3.37 -7.55
C LYS A 36 -9.59 -4.82 -7.98
N LYS A 37 -9.34 -5.77 -7.06
CA LYS A 37 -9.11 -7.18 -7.44
C LYS A 37 -10.39 -8.01 -7.58
N ILE A 38 -11.47 -7.65 -6.90
CA ILE A 38 -12.70 -8.47 -6.88
C ILE A 38 -13.34 -8.55 -8.27
N ALA A 39 -13.52 -7.41 -8.96
CA ALA A 39 -14.12 -7.40 -10.29
C ALA A 39 -13.39 -8.27 -11.33
N PRO A 40 -12.06 -8.15 -11.55
CA PRO A 40 -11.37 -9.01 -12.50
C PRO A 40 -11.32 -10.48 -12.06
N MET A 41 -11.30 -10.77 -10.75
CA MET A 41 -11.43 -12.16 -10.26
C MET A 41 -12.82 -12.73 -10.55
N ALA A 42 -13.89 -11.97 -10.32
CA ALA A 42 -15.25 -12.40 -10.60
C ALA A 42 -15.47 -12.65 -12.10
N LEU A 43 -14.93 -11.77 -12.96
CA LEU A 43 -14.98 -11.94 -14.41
C LEU A 43 -14.12 -13.11 -14.90
N GLY A 44 -12.97 -13.36 -14.29
CA GLY A 44 -12.05 -14.41 -14.73
C GLY A 44 -12.39 -15.81 -14.23
N LEU A 45 -12.98 -15.93 -13.03
CA LEU A 45 -13.37 -17.22 -12.44
C LEU A 45 -14.84 -17.55 -12.66
N GLU A 46 -15.69 -16.55 -12.91
CA GLU A 46 -17.14 -16.67 -13.13
C GLU A 46 -17.87 -17.48 -12.04
N SER A 47 -17.27 -17.63 -10.85
CA SER A 47 -17.81 -18.43 -9.75
C SER A 47 -17.51 -17.77 -8.39
N PRO A 48 -18.55 -17.36 -7.64
CA PRO A 48 -18.38 -16.76 -6.31
C PRO A 48 -17.64 -17.67 -5.33
N LYS A 49 -17.89 -18.99 -5.40
CA LYS A 49 -17.24 -19.98 -4.53
C LYS A 49 -15.72 -20.03 -4.76
N LEU A 50 -15.29 -20.00 -6.03
CA LEU A 50 -13.87 -20.02 -6.36
C LEU A 50 -13.19 -18.70 -5.96
N VAL A 51 -13.86 -17.56 -6.10
CA VAL A 51 -13.35 -16.28 -5.61
C VAL A 51 -13.13 -16.31 -4.10
N LEU A 52 -14.11 -16.79 -3.33
CA LEU A 52 -13.99 -16.92 -1.86
C LEU A 52 -12.89 -17.92 -1.47
N LEU A 53 -12.79 -19.05 -2.17
CA LEU A 53 -11.73 -20.04 -1.94
C LEU A 53 -10.34 -19.44 -2.20
N ALA A 54 -10.18 -18.68 -3.29
CA ALA A 54 -8.92 -18.02 -3.61
C ALA A 54 -8.51 -17.01 -2.51
N TRP A 55 -9.47 -16.25 -1.98
CA TRP A 55 -9.23 -15.35 -0.84
C TRP A 55 -8.85 -16.10 0.43
N ALA A 56 -9.53 -17.20 0.75
CA ALA A 56 -9.21 -18.03 1.91
C ALA A 56 -7.79 -18.62 1.82
N LEU A 57 -7.43 -19.18 0.65
CA LEU A 57 -6.10 -19.72 0.41
C LEU A 57 -5.01 -18.64 0.49
N ALA A 58 -5.25 -17.47 -0.12
CA ALA A 58 -4.34 -16.32 -0.01
C ALA A 58 -4.16 -15.87 1.46
N GLY A 59 -5.24 -15.90 2.24
CA GLY A 59 -5.21 -15.61 3.68
C GLY A 59 -4.32 -16.60 4.46
N VAL A 60 -4.44 -17.90 4.19
CA VAL A 60 -3.59 -18.93 4.83
C VAL A 60 -2.12 -18.73 4.47
N VAL A 61 -1.81 -18.52 3.19
CA VAL A 61 -0.42 -18.27 2.74
C VAL A 61 0.15 -17.02 3.42
N THR A 62 -0.64 -15.95 3.50
CA THR A 62 -0.23 -14.70 4.17
C THR A 62 0.01 -14.91 5.66
N LEU A 63 -0.87 -15.67 6.34
CA LEU A 63 -0.72 -16.00 7.76
C LEU A 63 0.59 -16.72 8.04
N LEU A 64 0.92 -17.75 7.24
CA LEU A 64 2.17 -18.50 7.36
C LEU A 64 3.40 -17.59 7.16
N GLY A 65 3.35 -16.70 6.16
CA GLY A 65 4.40 -15.71 5.91
C GLY A 65 4.58 -14.73 7.07
N VAL A 66 3.49 -14.18 7.62
CA VAL A 66 3.55 -13.25 8.76
C VAL A 66 4.08 -13.95 10.01
N LEU A 67 3.65 -15.18 10.32
CA LEU A 67 4.15 -15.92 11.48
C LEU A 67 5.66 -16.15 11.41
N SER A 68 6.17 -16.59 10.26
CA SER A 68 7.62 -16.81 10.07
C SER A 68 8.45 -15.53 10.20
N THR A 69 7.97 -14.42 9.64
CA THR A 69 8.67 -13.13 9.71
C THR A 69 8.57 -12.47 11.09
N THR A 70 7.48 -12.74 11.82
CA THR A 70 7.29 -12.24 13.20
C THR A 70 8.26 -12.92 14.17
N GLU A 71 8.55 -14.21 14.00
CA GLU A 71 9.55 -14.92 14.81
C GLU A 71 10.94 -14.27 14.67
N VAL A 72 11.34 -13.93 13.45
CA VAL A 72 12.58 -13.17 13.19
C VAL A 72 12.54 -11.79 13.84
N GLY A 73 11.41 -11.08 13.74
CA GLY A 73 11.24 -9.76 14.35
C GLY A 73 11.24 -9.78 15.89
N ALA A 74 10.81 -10.88 16.50
CA ALA A 74 10.89 -11.08 17.96
C ALA A 74 12.35 -11.34 18.41
N MET A 75 13.16 -11.99 17.57
CA MET A 75 14.58 -12.25 17.87
C MET A 75 15.48 -11.02 17.62
N ILE A 76 15.20 -10.22 16.58
CA ILE A 76 16.03 -9.08 16.18
C ILE A 76 15.30 -7.78 16.51
N THR A 77 15.58 -7.22 17.69
CA THR A 77 14.91 -6.01 18.23
C THR A 77 15.58 -4.69 17.83
N GLU A 78 16.59 -4.75 16.95
CA GLU A 78 17.27 -3.56 16.43
C GLU A 78 16.33 -2.71 15.55
N SER A 79 16.49 -1.39 15.63
CA SER A 79 15.77 -0.48 14.73
C SER A 79 16.33 -0.60 13.31
N GLY A 80 15.46 -0.87 12.33
CA GLY A 80 15.85 -1.01 10.92
C GLY A 80 15.02 -1.99 10.10
N GLY A 81 14.13 -2.76 10.75
CA GLY A 81 13.19 -3.65 10.07
C GLY A 81 13.90 -4.71 9.22
N PRO A 82 13.40 -5.05 8.02
CA PRO A 82 13.98 -6.10 7.17
C PRO A 82 15.47 -5.89 6.84
N TYR A 83 15.93 -4.64 6.74
CA TYR A 83 17.35 -4.35 6.49
C TYR A 83 18.22 -4.84 7.66
N ALA A 84 17.81 -4.58 8.91
CA ALA A 84 18.53 -5.06 10.09
C ALA A 84 18.52 -6.60 10.16
N TYR A 85 17.40 -7.23 9.79
CA TYR A 85 17.30 -8.70 9.75
C TYR A 85 18.30 -9.30 8.79
N PHE A 86 18.33 -8.79 7.56
CA PHE A 86 19.27 -9.27 6.54
C PHE A 86 20.72 -8.96 6.87
N LYS A 87 21.00 -7.82 7.51
CA LYS A 87 22.35 -7.50 7.97
C LYS A 87 22.83 -8.49 9.03
N ARG A 88 21.94 -8.90 9.95
CA ARG A 88 22.26 -9.85 11.01
C ARG A 88 22.38 -11.30 10.50
N ILE A 89 21.53 -11.70 9.57
CA ILE A 89 21.45 -13.09 9.06
C ILE A 89 22.48 -13.35 7.94
N TYR A 90 22.61 -12.42 6.98
CA TYR A 90 23.40 -12.61 5.75
C TYR A 90 24.60 -11.66 5.63
N GLY A 91 24.81 -10.78 6.61
CA GLY A 91 25.94 -9.85 6.63
C GLY A 91 25.69 -8.54 5.84
N GLY A 92 26.70 -7.66 5.88
CA GLY A 92 26.58 -6.29 5.39
C GLY A 92 26.36 -6.16 3.88
N ASN A 93 27.03 -6.99 3.07
CA ASN A 93 26.92 -6.93 1.61
C ASN A 93 25.49 -7.25 1.14
N PHE A 94 24.89 -8.31 1.69
CA PHE A 94 23.52 -8.68 1.33
C PHE A 94 22.51 -7.63 1.77
N ALA A 95 22.67 -7.09 2.98
CA ALA A 95 21.83 -5.99 3.45
C ALA A 95 21.94 -4.75 2.57
N PHE A 96 23.14 -4.41 2.09
CA PHE A 96 23.34 -3.30 1.17
C PHE A 96 22.58 -3.51 -0.15
N TYR A 97 22.70 -4.68 -0.78
CA TYR A 97 21.94 -4.98 -2.01
C TYR A 97 20.43 -4.97 -1.78
N TYR A 98 19.96 -5.50 -0.65
CA TYR A 98 18.55 -5.41 -0.29
C TYR A 98 18.11 -3.95 -0.10
N GLY A 99 18.87 -3.16 0.66
CA GLY A 99 18.58 -1.74 0.88
C GLY A 99 18.49 -0.98 -0.44
N TRP A 100 19.40 -1.28 -1.37
CA TRP A 100 19.39 -0.64 -2.68
C TRP A 100 18.20 -1.08 -3.53
N SER A 101 17.90 -2.38 -3.57
CA SER A 101 16.74 -2.92 -4.28
C SER A 101 15.43 -2.41 -3.69
N SER A 102 15.36 -2.25 -2.37
CA SER A 102 14.19 -1.74 -1.66
C SER A 102 13.88 -0.30 -2.03
N LEU A 103 14.91 0.56 -2.04
CA LEU A 103 14.76 1.97 -2.43
C LEU A 103 14.51 2.14 -3.93
N ALA A 104 15.28 1.47 -4.78
CA ALA A 104 15.26 1.69 -6.21
C ALA A 104 14.05 1.06 -6.91
N VAL A 105 13.59 -0.11 -6.44
CA VAL A 105 12.58 -0.92 -7.14
C VAL A 105 11.37 -1.23 -6.26
N ILE A 106 11.55 -1.83 -5.08
CA ILE A 106 10.42 -2.41 -4.33
C ILE A 106 9.47 -1.31 -3.85
N GLN A 107 9.98 -0.33 -3.11
CA GLN A 107 9.14 0.72 -2.52
C GLN A 107 8.71 1.75 -3.56
N SER A 108 9.61 2.13 -4.47
CA SER A 108 9.31 3.06 -5.56
C SER A 108 8.22 2.53 -6.50
N SER A 109 8.32 1.27 -6.92
CA SER A 109 7.31 0.62 -7.77
C SER A 109 5.97 0.46 -7.06
N SER A 110 6.00 0.15 -5.76
CA SER A 110 4.77 0.03 -4.97
C SER A 110 4.01 1.36 -4.90
N ILE A 111 4.72 2.45 -4.55
CA ILE A 111 4.15 3.80 -4.50
C ILE A 111 3.62 4.21 -5.88
N ALA A 112 4.42 4.02 -6.94
CA ALA A 112 4.02 4.35 -8.31
C ALA A 112 2.76 3.58 -8.75
N SER A 113 2.71 2.28 -8.47
CA SER A 113 1.55 1.43 -8.79
C SER A 113 0.28 1.88 -8.08
N ILE A 114 0.35 2.11 -6.76
CA ILE A 114 -0.82 2.54 -5.98
C ILE A 114 -1.31 3.92 -6.44
N SER A 115 -0.41 4.87 -6.69
CA SER A 115 -0.77 6.20 -7.18
C SER A 115 -1.35 6.16 -8.60
N TYR A 116 -0.88 5.25 -9.44
CA TYR A 116 -1.46 5.03 -10.77
C TYR A 116 -2.87 4.47 -10.68
N VAL A 117 -3.11 3.44 -9.86
CA VAL A 117 -4.45 2.86 -9.63
C VAL A 117 -5.41 3.91 -9.07
N PHE A 118 -4.96 4.76 -8.15
CA PHE A 118 -5.76 5.89 -7.68
C PHE A 118 -6.16 6.81 -8.83
N SER A 119 -5.20 7.17 -9.68
CA SER A 119 -5.42 8.09 -10.79
C SER A 119 -6.32 7.50 -11.87
N GLN A 120 -6.30 6.17 -12.06
CA GLN A 120 -7.27 5.48 -12.91
C GLN A 120 -8.69 5.59 -12.33
N SER A 121 -8.87 5.39 -11.03
CA SER A 121 -10.17 5.60 -10.38
C SER A 121 -10.65 7.05 -10.50
N VAL A 122 -9.75 8.04 -10.43
CA VAL A 122 -10.10 9.45 -10.70
C VAL A 122 -10.53 9.62 -12.16
N ASN A 123 -9.82 9.02 -13.11
CA ASN A 123 -10.17 9.08 -14.52
C ASN A 123 -11.52 8.43 -14.85
N GLU A 124 -11.94 7.42 -14.09
CA GLU A 124 -13.27 6.80 -14.19
C GLU A 124 -14.39 7.76 -13.71
N LEU A 125 -14.08 8.70 -12.81
CA LEU A 125 -15.03 9.68 -12.26
C LEU A 125 -15.07 10.99 -13.06
N VAL A 126 -13.90 11.47 -13.48
CA VAL A 126 -13.70 12.69 -14.25
C VAL A 126 -12.71 12.36 -15.34
N GLU A 127 -13.14 12.40 -16.59
CA GLU A 127 -12.28 12.12 -17.74
C GLU A 127 -11.07 13.06 -17.74
N LEU A 128 -9.88 12.49 -17.55
CA LEU A 128 -8.64 13.27 -17.51
C LEU A 128 -8.16 13.60 -18.94
N PRO A 129 -7.41 14.69 -19.12
CA PRO A 129 -6.86 15.06 -20.42
C PRO A 129 -6.03 13.93 -21.04
N ARG A 130 -6.34 13.64 -22.30
CA ARG A 130 -5.68 12.61 -23.12
C ARG A 130 -5.00 13.26 -24.30
N LEU A 131 -3.92 12.63 -24.78
CA LEU A 131 -3.23 13.08 -25.98
C LEU A 131 -3.86 12.34 -27.16
N GLY A 132 -4.72 13.01 -27.93
CA GLY A 132 -5.36 12.37 -29.08
C GLY A 132 -4.38 11.93 -30.17
N GLY A 133 -4.71 10.83 -30.86
CA GLY A 133 -4.08 10.41 -32.11
C GLY A 133 -2.72 9.71 -31.95
N ALA A 134 -1.83 9.94 -32.92
CA ALA A 134 -0.53 9.25 -33.05
C ALA A 134 0.38 9.36 -31.82
N TRP A 135 0.14 10.34 -30.94
CA TRP A 135 0.90 10.52 -29.71
C TRP A 135 0.64 9.44 -28.67
N GLU A 136 -0.60 8.95 -28.53
CA GLU A 136 -0.92 7.89 -27.57
C GLU A 136 -0.47 6.50 -28.03
N GLU A 137 -0.48 6.28 -29.34
CA GLU A 137 -0.03 5.03 -29.96
C GLU A 137 1.49 4.97 -30.18
N TRP A 138 2.21 6.07 -29.91
CA TRP A 138 3.65 6.11 -30.08
C TRP A 138 4.33 5.10 -29.15
N THR A 139 4.95 4.10 -29.77
CA THR A 139 5.66 3.03 -29.07
C THR A 139 7.17 3.23 -29.17
N VAL A 140 7.85 2.98 -28.06
CA VAL A 140 9.29 2.83 -27.98
C VAL A 140 9.61 1.35 -28.08
N LEU A 141 10.34 0.97 -29.13
CA LEU A 141 10.77 -0.41 -29.41
C LEU A 141 9.61 -1.44 -29.53
N GLY A 142 8.37 -0.98 -29.74
CA GLY A 142 7.18 -1.84 -29.79
C GLY A 142 6.75 -2.41 -28.44
N ILE A 143 7.39 -2.02 -27.33
CA ILE A 143 7.18 -2.61 -26.00
C ILE A 143 6.55 -1.61 -25.04
N PHE A 144 6.77 -0.31 -25.23
CA PHE A 144 6.41 0.71 -24.25
C PHE A 144 5.71 1.91 -24.91
N THR A 145 4.53 2.29 -24.41
CA THR A 145 3.79 3.49 -24.82
C THR A 145 3.90 4.58 -23.75
N PRO A 146 4.98 5.41 -23.77
CA PRO A 146 5.23 6.40 -22.72
C PRO A 146 4.13 7.45 -22.57
N LEU A 147 3.51 7.84 -23.69
CA LEU A 147 2.53 8.92 -23.73
C LEU A 147 1.09 8.44 -23.54
N ALA A 148 0.84 7.13 -23.61
CA ALA A 148 -0.47 6.55 -23.31
C ALA A 148 -0.93 6.94 -21.90
N ASN A 149 -2.19 7.37 -21.77
CA ASN A 149 -2.80 7.79 -20.51
C ASN A 149 -2.01 8.88 -19.77
N LEU A 150 -1.48 9.87 -20.51
CA LEU A 150 -0.65 10.92 -19.91
C LEU A 150 -1.36 11.63 -18.74
N GLY A 151 -2.64 11.97 -18.86
CA GLY A 151 -3.41 12.60 -17.78
C GLY A 151 -3.40 11.77 -16.49
N VAL A 152 -3.59 10.44 -16.60
CA VAL A 152 -3.53 9.51 -15.45
C VAL A 152 -2.14 9.53 -14.81
N LYS A 153 -1.08 9.49 -15.63
CA LYS A 153 0.31 9.53 -15.16
C LYS A 153 0.63 10.86 -14.45
N LEU A 154 0.16 11.99 -14.98
CA LEU A 154 0.37 13.31 -14.38
C LEU A 154 -0.34 13.44 -13.02
N VAL A 155 -1.59 12.97 -12.91
CA VAL A 155 -2.30 12.94 -11.61
C VAL A 155 -1.58 12.03 -10.61
N ALA A 156 -1.05 10.87 -11.06
CA ALA A 156 -0.30 9.97 -10.19
C ALA A 156 0.98 10.63 -9.65
N VAL A 157 1.73 11.31 -10.53
CA VAL A 157 2.94 12.07 -10.14
C VAL A 157 2.60 13.21 -9.19
N ALA A 158 1.53 13.97 -9.47
CA ALA A 158 1.07 15.05 -8.60
C ALA A 158 0.69 14.53 -7.21
N LEU A 159 -0.04 13.41 -7.14
CA LEU A 159 -0.38 12.76 -5.87
C LEU A 159 0.87 12.39 -5.07
N ILE A 160 1.85 11.74 -5.70
CA ILE A 160 3.12 11.38 -5.04
C ILE A 160 3.82 12.63 -4.51
N ALA A 161 3.92 13.69 -5.32
CA ALA A 161 4.58 14.93 -4.92
C ALA A 161 3.87 15.61 -3.74
N ILE A 162 2.53 15.64 -3.75
CA ILE A 162 1.71 16.20 -2.66
C ILE A 162 1.93 15.40 -1.37
N LEU A 163 1.83 14.07 -1.44
CA LEU A 163 2.03 13.21 -0.28
C LEU A 163 3.47 13.30 0.24
N ALA A 164 4.47 13.36 -0.62
CA ALA A 164 5.86 13.58 -0.23
C ALA A 164 6.01 14.92 0.51
N ALA A 165 5.43 16.00 -0.02
CA ALA A 165 5.46 17.31 0.61
C ALA A 165 4.76 17.33 1.99
N ILE A 166 3.65 16.62 2.15
CA ILE A 166 2.96 16.47 3.45
C ILE A 166 3.85 15.70 4.43
N ASN A 167 4.46 14.60 3.99
CA ASN A 167 5.34 13.80 4.84
C ASN A 167 6.60 14.57 5.27
N PHE A 168 7.14 15.45 4.41
CA PHE A 168 8.27 16.31 4.77
C PHE A 168 7.92 17.39 5.80
N ARG A 169 6.67 17.90 5.82
CA ARG A 169 6.25 18.96 6.76
C ARG A 169 6.05 18.48 8.19
N GLY A 170 5.83 17.18 8.40
CA GLY A 170 5.87 16.60 9.74
C GLY A 170 5.11 15.30 9.88
N VAL A 171 5.69 14.39 10.66
CA VAL A 171 5.16 13.04 10.95
C VAL A 171 3.75 13.10 11.55
N ARG A 172 3.43 14.15 12.33
CA ARG A 172 2.10 14.34 12.92
C ARG A 172 1.01 14.58 11.86
N GLN A 173 1.33 15.31 10.79
CA GLN A 173 0.38 15.57 9.69
C GLN A 173 0.16 14.30 8.86
N GLY A 174 1.23 13.56 8.57
CA GLY A 174 1.14 12.26 7.89
C GLY A 174 0.32 11.23 8.68
N SER A 175 0.53 11.16 10.00
CA SER A 175 -0.24 10.27 10.87
C SER A 175 -1.73 10.62 10.90
N TRP A 176 -2.09 11.91 10.98
CA TRP A 176 -3.49 12.32 10.94
C TRP A 176 -4.16 11.96 9.60
N LEU A 177 -3.51 12.25 8.47
CA LEU A 177 -4.02 11.90 7.14
C LEU A 177 -4.22 10.38 7.01
N SER A 178 -3.25 9.59 7.47
CA SER A 178 -3.33 8.12 7.48
C SER A 178 -4.52 7.61 8.29
N ASN A 179 -4.77 8.20 9.47
CA ASN A 179 -5.88 7.81 10.33
C ASN A 179 -7.23 8.10 9.66
N VAL A 180 -7.39 9.28 9.05
CA VAL A 180 -8.62 9.64 8.32
C VAL A 180 -8.87 8.67 7.17
N ILE A 181 -7.85 8.39 6.35
CA ILE A 181 -7.96 7.43 5.24
C ILE A 181 -8.36 6.05 5.74
N THR A 182 -7.75 5.59 6.84
CA THR A 182 -8.06 4.28 7.43
C THR A 182 -9.52 4.18 7.85
N VAL A 183 -10.04 5.20 8.55
CA VAL A 183 -11.44 5.22 8.98
C VAL A 183 -12.38 5.20 7.79
N LEU A 184 -12.08 5.98 6.74
CA LEU A 184 -12.86 5.98 5.50
C LEU A 184 -12.86 4.61 4.84
N VAL A 185 -11.69 3.97 4.71
CA VAL A 185 -11.54 2.64 4.10
C VAL A 185 -12.32 1.57 4.87
N ILE A 186 -12.20 1.55 6.20
CA ILE A 186 -12.95 0.60 7.02
C ILE A 186 -14.45 0.88 6.91
N GLY A 187 -14.85 2.16 6.98
CA GLY A 187 -16.24 2.57 6.83
C GLY A 187 -16.85 2.16 5.50
N SER A 188 -16.13 2.31 4.39
CA SER A 188 -16.60 1.89 3.06
C SER A 188 -16.69 0.36 2.94
N ILE A 189 -15.77 -0.40 3.53
CA ILE A 189 -15.90 -1.87 3.58
C ILE A 189 -17.16 -2.28 4.33
N VAL A 190 -17.40 -1.72 5.51
CA VAL A 190 -18.60 -2.00 6.30
C VAL A 190 -19.87 -1.63 5.53
N ALA A 191 -19.88 -0.47 4.89
CA ALA A 191 -21.00 -0.04 4.06
C ALA A 191 -21.28 -1.02 2.91
N ILE A 192 -20.24 -1.48 2.20
CA ILE A 192 -20.36 -2.47 1.11
C ILE A 192 -20.93 -3.78 1.65
N ILE A 193 -20.45 -4.27 2.80
CA ILE A 193 -20.96 -5.51 3.41
C ILE A 193 -22.45 -5.36 3.75
N LEU A 194 -22.84 -4.27 4.42
CA LEU A 194 -24.22 -4.05 4.81
C LEU A 194 -25.15 -3.92 3.60
N LEU A 195 -24.74 -3.17 2.57
CA LEU A 195 -25.50 -3.02 1.33
C LEU A 195 -25.63 -4.37 0.59
N GLY A 196 -24.53 -5.12 0.49
CA GLY A 196 -24.51 -6.44 -0.15
C GLY A 196 -25.43 -7.45 0.54
N LEU A 197 -25.48 -7.45 1.86
CA LEU A 197 -26.40 -8.32 2.63
C LEU A 197 -27.86 -7.86 2.58
N SER A 198 -28.11 -6.58 2.30
CA SER A 198 -29.47 -6.02 2.23
C SER A 198 -30.15 -6.28 0.87
N ILE A 199 -29.36 -6.56 -0.17
CA ILE A 199 -29.86 -6.87 -1.51
C ILE A 199 -30.13 -8.38 -1.61
N SER A 200 -31.39 -8.77 -1.74
CA SER A 200 -31.85 -10.17 -1.65
C SER A 200 -31.50 -11.07 -2.85
N ASP A 201 -30.90 -10.52 -3.92
CA ASP A 201 -30.66 -11.24 -5.18
C ASP A 201 -29.29 -11.97 -5.23
N GLY A 202 -28.70 -12.27 -4.08
CA GLY A 202 -27.43 -13.00 -3.99
C GLY A 202 -27.57 -14.47 -4.38
N SER A 203 -26.88 -14.89 -5.44
CA SER A 203 -26.77 -16.31 -5.83
C SER A 203 -25.35 -16.84 -5.60
N MET A 204 -25.26 -18.03 -5.00
CA MET A 204 -24.03 -18.83 -4.87
C MET A 204 -23.94 -19.93 -5.95
N ALA A 205 -24.90 -19.94 -6.88
CA ALA A 205 -24.93 -20.85 -8.03
C ALA A 205 -23.93 -20.39 -9.09
#